data_AF-A0A9E6JTX8-F1
#
_entry.id   AF-A0A9E6JTX8-F1
#
_cell.length_a   1.000
_cell.length_b   1.000
_cell.length_c   1.000
_cell.angle_alpha   90.00
_cell.angle_beta   90.00
_cell.angle_gamma   90.00
#
_symmetry.space_group_name_H-M   'P 1'
#
loop_
_entity.id
_entity.type
_entity.pdbx_description
1 polymer ?
#
loop_
_entity_poly.entity_id
_entity_poly.type
_entity_poly.pdbx_seq_one_letter_code
_entity_poly.pdbx_strand_id
1 'polypeptide(L)'
;MAQVNLRVSALCVQDDRVLLIEHISFAPDDPELPERYWILPGGVVERGETLDEALQREMKEETGLSCRVGNMLFIKELLYPYPGGEDPGNMHHSVSLG
;
A
#
# COMPACT_ATOMS: atom_id res chain seq x y z
N MET A 1 15.67 1.27 16.58
CA MET A 1 15.95 1.06 15.14
C MET A 1 14.75 1.62 14.39
N ALA A 2 14.96 2.41 13.33
CA ALA A 2 13.86 2.81 12.46
C ALA A 2 13.25 1.55 11.84
N GLN A 3 11.92 1.46 11.86
CA GLN A 3 11.19 0.32 11.34
C GLN A 3 10.79 0.58 9.90
N VAL A 4 11.24 -0.29 8.97
CA VAL A 4 10.80 -0.27 7.58
C VAL A 4 9.61 -1.22 7.44
N ASN A 5 8.47 -0.72 6.95
CA ASN A 5 7.30 -1.54 6.71
C ASN A 5 7.40 -2.22 5.34
N LEU A 6 7.38 -3.55 5.33
CA LEU A 6 7.27 -4.33 4.09
C LEU A 6 5.81 -4.37 3.64
N ARG A 7 5.56 -4.07 2.37
CA ARG A 7 4.22 -4.01 1.78
C ARG A 7 4.15 -4.79 0.47
N VAL A 8 2.94 -5.10 0.03
CA VAL A 8 2.67 -5.66 -1.29
C VAL A 8 1.63 -4.81 -2.02
N SER A 9 1.63 -4.85 -3.35
CA SER A 9 0.66 -4.12 -4.18
C SER A 9 0.30 -4.90 -5.44
N ALA A 10 -0.98 -4.98 -5.79
CA ALA A 10 -1.45 -5.73 -6.95
C ALA A 10 -1.70 -4.80 -8.15
N LEU A 11 -1.01 -5.03 -9.26
CA LEU A 11 -1.40 -4.45 -10.55
C LEU A 11 -2.32 -5.42 -11.30
N CYS A 12 -3.63 -5.24 -11.14
CA CYS A 12 -4.64 -6.01 -11.86
C CYS A 12 -5.08 -5.26 -13.14
N VAL A 13 -4.90 -5.89 -14.30
CA VAL A 13 -5.30 -5.35 -15.61
C VAL A 13 -6.36 -6.25 -16.24
N GLN A 14 -7.49 -5.67 -16.64
CA GLN A 14 -8.53 -6.37 -17.40
C GLN A 14 -9.22 -5.40 -18.38
N ASP A 15 -9.32 -5.81 -19.65
CA ASP A 15 -9.92 -5.00 -20.73
C ASP A 15 -9.35 -3.57 -20.79
N ASP A 16 -8.03 -3.43 -20.77
CA ASP A 16 -7.31 -2.15 -20.75
C ASP A 16 -7.63 -1.23 -19.55
N ARG A 17 -8.18 -1.80 -18.47
CA ARG A 17 -8.46 -1.08 -17.22
C ARG A 17 -7.61 -1.61 -16.09
N VAL A 18 -7.21 -0.71 -15.20
CA VAL A 18 -6.49 -1.02 -13.96
C VAL A 18 -7.44 -0.93 -12.78
N LEU A 19 -7.40 -1.91 -11.89
CA LEU A 19 -8.11 -1.85 -10.61
C LEU A 19 -7.37 -0.92 -9.64
N LEU A 20 -8.09 0.05 -9.07
CA LEU A 20 -7.62 0.92 -8.01
C LEU A 20 -8.64 0.93 -6.87
N ILE A 21 -8.18 1.18 -5.66
CA ILE A 21 -9.02 1.44 -4.49
C ILE A 21 -8.88 2.91 -4.07
N GLU A 22 -9.97 3.50 -3.60
CA GLU A 22 -9.99 4.85 -3.07
C GLU A 22 -9.68 4.82 -1.58
N HIS A 23 -8.62 5.51 -1.18
CA HIS A 23 -8.30 5.76 0.22
C HIS A 23 -8.76 7.16 0.62
N ILE A 24 -9.33 7.25 1.82
CA ILE A 24 -9.61 8.52 2.48
C ILE A 24 -8.38 8.85 3.34
N SER A 25 -7.90 10.09 3.24
CA SER A 25 -6.77 10.55 4.04
C SER A 25 -7.07 10.43 5.53
N PHE A 26 -6.05 10.02 6.30
CA PHE A 26 -6.11 10.01 7.76
C PHE A 26 -6.03 11.43 8.36
N ALA A 27 -5.68 12.42 7.54
CA ALA A 27 -5.66 13.84 7.86
C ALA A 27 -6.37 14.62 6.73
N PRO A 28 -7.71 14.56 6.64
CA PRO A 28 -8.46 15.20 5.55
C PRO A 28 -8.44 16.73 5.63
N ASP A 29 -8.19 17.30 6.82
CA ASP A 29 -8.10 18.75 7.02
C ASP A 29 -6.68 19.30 6.81
N ASP A 30 -5.70 18.45 6.49
CA ASP A 30 -4.34 18.88 6.19
C ASP A 30 -4.26 19.40 4.74
N PRO A 31 -3.96 20.70 4.53
CA PRO A 31 -3.91 21.27 3.18
C PRO A 31 -2.76 20.71 2.31
N GLU A 32 -1.79 20.02 2.91
CA GLU A 32 -0.69 19.37 2.18
C GLU A 32 -1.03 17.95 1.69
N LEU A 33 -2.17 17.37 2.14
CA LEU A 33 -2.60 16.03 1.74
C LEU A 33 -3.95 16.04 1.01
N PRO A 34 -4.12 15.21 -0.03
CA PRO A 34 -5.41 15.07 -0.69
C PRO A 34 -6.41 14.37 0.23
N GLU A 35 -7.65 14.88 0.33
CA GLU A 35 -8.72 14.25 1.11
C GLU A 35 -8.99 12.79 0.71
N ARG A 36 -8.83 12.49 -0.58
CA ARG A 36 -8.99 11.16 -1.18
C ARG A 36 -7.92 10.92 -2.23
N TYR A 37 -7.44 9.69 -2.34
CA TYR A 37 -6.45 9.31 -3.34
C TYR A 37 -6.65 7.85 -3.78
N TRP A 38 -6.25 7.55 -5.02
CA TRP A 38 -6.39 6.22 -5.60
C TRP A 38 -5.05 5.48 -5.55
N ILE A 39 -5.08 4.22 -5.09
CA ILE A 39 -3.89 3.37 -5.00
C ILE A 39 -4.16 1.98 -5.58
N LEU A 40 -3.09 1.24 -5.84
CA LEU A 40 -3.19 -0.20 -6.11
C LEU A 40 -3.67 -0.90 -4.83
N PRO A 41 -4.54 -1.93 -4.94
CA PRO A 41 -4.88 -2.77 -3.79
C PRO A 41 -3.63 -3.43 -3.20
N GLY A 42 -3.60 -3.61 -1.89
CA GLY A 42 -2.51 -4.22 -1.17
C GLY A 42 -2.19 -3.50 0.15
N GLY A 43 -1.45 -4.18 1.00
CA GLY A 43 -1.21 -3.69 2.35
C GLY A 43 0.12 -4.13 2.93
N VAL A 44 0.17 -4.15 4.26
CA VAL A 44 1.38 -4.48 5.01
C VAL A 44 1.49 -5.99 5.07
N VAL A 45 2.71 -6.51 4.90
CA VAL A 45 2.99 -7.93 5.11
C VAL A 45 3.00 -8.21 6.60
N GLU A 46 2.15 -9.11 7.05
CA GLU A 46 2.05 -9.54 8.43
C GLU A 46 3.12 -10.58 8.79
N ARG A 47 3.31 -10.81 10.09
CA ARG A 47 4.28 -11.81 10.54
C ARG A 47 3.76 -13.22 10.27
N GLY A 48 4.57 -14.01 9.58
CA GLY A 48 4.32 -15.43 9.36
C GLY A 48 3.63 -15.75 8.03
N GLU A 49 3.32 -14.75 7.22
CA GLU A 49 2.86 -14.93 5.84
C GLU A 49 3.98 -14.66 4.83
N THR A 50 3.86 -15.28 3.66
CA THR A 50 4.63 -14.98 2.45
C THR A 50 4.07 -13.73 1.76
N LEU A 51 4.84 -13.16 0.82
CA LEU A 51 4.36 -12.02 0.01
C LEU A 51 3.09 -12.37 -0.78
N ASP A 52 3.00 -13.60 -1.28
CA ASP A 52 1.85 -14.06 -2.06
C ASP A 52 0.61 -14.20 -1.17
N GLU A 53 0.76 -14.77 0.03
CA GLU A 53 -0.32 -14.88 1.01
C GLU A 53 -0.81 -13.50 1.46
N ALA A 54 0.11 -12.57 1.73
CA ALA A 54 -0.22 -11.18 2.05
C ALA A 54 -1.04 -10.53 0.92
N LEU A 55 -0.58 -10.66 -0.33
CA LEU A 55 -1.25 -10.04 -1.47
C LEU A 55 -2.65 -10.63 -1.69
N GLN A 56 -2.80 -11.96 -1.52
CA GLN A 56 -4.08 -12.63 -1.64
C GLN A 56 -5.05 -12.23 -0.53
N ARG A 57 -4.57 -12.09 0.71
CA ARG A 57 -5.36 -11.61 1.86
C ARG A 57 -5.85 -10.20 1.62
N GLU A 58 -4.95 -9.27 1.30
CA GLU A 58 -5.27 -7.86 1.07
C GLU A 58 -6.24 -7.68 -0.11
N MET A 59 -6.01 -8.36 -1.24
CA MET A 59 -6.96 -8.38 -2.37
C MET A 59 -8.35 -8.85 -1.94
N LYS A 60 -8.43 -9.85 -1.06
CA LYS A 60 -9.70 -10.35 -0.57
C LYS A 60 -10.39 -9.36 0.37
N GLU A 61 -9.64 -8.71 1.25
CA GLU A 61 -10.13 -7.76 2.24
C GLU A 61 -10.61 -6.45 1.60
N GLU A 62 -9.81 -5.87 0.72
CA GLU A 62 -10.07 -4.53 0.15
C GLU A 62 -11.04 -4.57 -1.03
N THR A 63 -11.05 -5.65 -1.81
CA THR A 63 -11.83 -5.71 -3.06
C THR A 63 -12.84 -6.86 -3.09
N GLY A 64 -12.80 -7.78 -2.13
CA GLY A 64 -13.64 -8.99 -2.12
C GLY A 64 -13.23 -10.06 -3.13
N LEU A 65 -12.20 -9.81 -3.95
CA LEU A 65 -11.80 -10.68 -5.06
C LEU A 65 -10.77 -11.72 -4.61
N SER A 66 -10.79 -12.87 -5.27
CA SER A 66 -9.71 -13.87 -5.15
C SER A 66 -8.79 -13.74 -6.36
N CYS A 67 -7.47 -13.81 -6.14
CA CYS A 67 -6.48 -13.63 -7.18
C CYS A 67 -5.43 -14.75 -7.16
N ARG A 68 -4.75 -14.91 -8.30
CA ARG A 68 -3.50 -15.67 -8.40
C ARG A 68 -2.36 -14.67 -8.55
N VAL A 69 -1.33 -14.80 -7.72
CA VAL A 69 -0.16 -13.90 -7.78
C VAL A 69 0.65 -14.20 -9.04
N GLY A 70 1.02 -13.12 -9.73
CA GLY A 70 1.79 -13.15 -10.97
C GLY A 70 3.28 -12.92 -10.72
N ASN A 71 3.97 -12.43 -11.75
CA ASN A 71 5.37 -12.03 -11.61
C ASN A 71 5.46 -10.71 -10.85
N MET A 72 6.55 -10.53 -10.10
CA MET A 72 6.92 -9.22 -9.55
C MET A 72 7.31 -8.27 -10.68
N LEU A 73 6.71 -7.09 -10.70
CA LEU A 73 6.84 -6.05 -11.71
C LEU A 73 7.66 -4.86 -11.21
N PHE A 74 7.56 -4.52 -9.92
CA PHE A 74 8.26 -3.37 -9.36
C PHE A 74 8.58 -3.52 -7.87
N ILE A 75 9.56 -2.70 -7.44
CA ILE A 75 9.84 -2.42 -6.04
C ILE A 75 9.77 -0.90 -5.88
N LYS A 76 8.97 -0.45 -4.91
CA LYS A 76 8.77 0.97 -4.61
C LYS A 76 9.17 1.25 -3.18
N GLU A 77 10.15 2.10 -2.98
CA GLU A 77 10.46 2.67 -1.66
C GLU A 77 9.72 4.00 -1.49
N LEU A 78 9.12 4.21 -0.31
CA LEU A 78 8.38 5.41 0.01
C LEU A 78 8.80 5.96 1.39
N LEU A 79 9.25 7.21 1.39
CA LEU A 79 9.62 7.97 2.57
C LEU A 79 8.84 9.28 2.58
N TYR A 80 7.99 9.49 3.58
CA TYR A 80 7.33 10.77 3.80
C TYR A 80 7.11 11.04 5.29
N PRO A 81 7.12 12.32 5.72
CA PRO A 81 6.86 12.68 7.11
C PRO A 81 5.41 12.39 7.49
N TYR A 82 5.17 11.94 8.72
CA TYR A 82 3.79 11.93 9.24
C TYR A 82 3.29 13.37 9.45
N PRO A 83 2.08 13.71 8.96
CA PRO A 83 1.40 14.97 9.27
C PRO A 83 1.34 15.26 10.77
N GLY A 84 1.69 16.48 11.16
CA GLY A 84 1.60 16.94 12.54
C GLY A 84 2.78 16.57 13.45
N GLY A 85 3.89 16.05 12.92
CA GLY A 85 5.09 15.76 13.70
C GLY A 85 6.35 16.41 13.12
N GLU A 86 6.90 17.42 13.80
CA GLU A 86 8.24 17.99 13.51
C GLU A 86 9.40 17.07 13.94
N ASP A 87 9.11 15.85 14.40
CA ASP A 87 10.11 14.88 14.85
C ASP A 87 10.63 14.03 13.67
N PRO A 88 11.92 14.16 13.27
CA PRO A 88 12.53 13.34 12.23
C PRO A 88 12.49 11.82 12.53
N GLY A 89 12.18 11.43 13.77
CA GLY A 89 11.99 10.03 14.19
C GLY A 89 10.68 9.39 13.73
N ASN A 90 9.69 10.16 13.27
CA ASN A 90 8.37 9.67 12.83
C ASN A 90 8.18 9.84 11.32
N MET A 91 9.05 9.22 10.53
CA MET A 91 8.83 9.09 9.09
C MET A 91 8.06 7.81 8.78
N HIS A 92 7.07 7.89 7.88
CA HIS A 92 6.57 6.70 7.23
C HIS A 92 7.67 6.19 6.28
N HIS A 93 8.21 5.01 6.58
CA HIS A 93 9.17 4.32 5.72
C HIS A 93 8.62 2.96 5.33
N SER A 94 8.37 2.77 4.03
CA SER A 94 7.92 1.50 3.50
C SER A 94 8.61 1.11 2.20
N VAL A 95 8.70 -0.20 2.00
CA VAL A 95 9.10 -0.82 0.72
C VAL A 95 7.95 -1.71 0.28
N SER A 96 7.35 -1.39 -0.87
CA SER A 96 6.28 -2.17 -1.47
C SER A 96 6.78 -2.99 -2.65
N LEU A 97 6.36 -4.26 -2.73
CA LEU A 97 6.62 -5.16 -3.85
C LEU A 97 5.32 -5.40 -4.61
N GLY A 98 5.33 -5.21 -5.92
CA GLY A 98 4.18 -5.47 -6.79
C GLY A 98 4.56 -5.98 -8.15
#